data_AF-A0A949H2Q2-F1
#
_entry.id   AF-A0A949H2Q2-F1
#
_cell.length_a   1.000
_cell.length_b   1.000
_cell.length_c   1.000
_cell.angle_alpha   90.00
_cell.angle_beta   90.00
_cell.angle_gamma   90.00
#
_symmetry.space_group_name_H-M   'P 1'
#
loop_
_entity.id
_entity.type
_entity.pdbx_description
1 polymer ?
#
loop_
_entity_poly.entity_id
_entity_poly.type
_entity_poly.pdbx_seq_one_letter_code
_entity_poly.pdbx_strand_id
1 'polypeptide(L)'
;MSSPDDKATAMQKAIRTVMTGLALTMVGMLLCGGAAIAFQVAGLREAGLIAAGVAMVVVGTGVFIQISGVRAYRAAHKGDGR
;
A
#
# COMPACT_ATOMS: atom_id res chain seq x y z
N MET A 1 -8.77 24.93 -18.84
CA MET A 1 -7.51 24.78 -18.08
C MET A 1 -7.89 24.50 -16.64
N SER A 2 -7.49 23.37 -16.06
CA SER A 2 -7.66 23.11 -14.62
C SER A 2 -6.80 24.10 -13.83
N SER A 3 -7.32 24.65 -12.74
CA SER A 3 -6.60 25.65 -11.95
C SER A 3 -5.35 25.03 -11.29
N PRO A 4 -4.33 25.84 -10.95
CA PRO A 4 -3.17 25.38 -10.18
C PRO A 4 -3.56 24.65 -8.88
N ASP A 5 -4.65 25.07 -8.25
CA ASP A 5 -5.16 24.50 -7.00
C ASP A 5 -5.77 23.10 -7.20
N ASP A 6 -6.42 22.85 -8.33
CA ASP A 6 -6.93 21.53 -8.70
C ASP A 6 -5.78 20.52 -8.89
N LYS A 7 -4.67 20.98 -9.49
CA LYS A 7 -3.46 20.17 -9.69
C LYS A 7 -2.77 19.84 -8.38
N ALA A 8 -2.59 20.83 -7.50
CA ALA A 8 -2.00 20.64 -6.18
C ALA A 8 -2.82 19.65 -5.33
N THR A 9 -4.15 19.77 -5.36
CA THR A 9 -5.08 18.87 -4.68
C THR A 9 -4.98 17.45 -5.22
N ALA A 10 -4.90 17.28 -6.55
CA ALA A 10 -4.74 15.98 -7.20
C ALA A 10 -3.40 15.31 -6.84
N MET A 11 -2.30 16.07 -6.81
CA MET A 11 -0.99 15.56 -6.38
C MET A 11 -1.01 15.14 -4.91
N GLN A 12 -1.56 15.97 -4.03
CA GLN A 12 -1.63 15.66 -2.60
C GLN A 12 -2.47 14.40 -2.33
N LYS A 13 -3.59 14.25 -3.07
CA LYS A 13 -4.41 13.04 -3.00
C LYS A 13 -3.62 11.80 -3.46
N ALA A 14 -2.89 11.91 -4.57
CA ALA A 14 -2.06 10.80 -5.08
C ALA A 14 -0.96 10.39 -4.08
N ILE A 15 -0.26 11.36 -3.48
CA ILE A 15 0.74 11.11 -2.43
C ILE A 15 0.11 10.42 -1.22
N ARG A 16 -1.06 10.91 -0.76
CA ARG A 16 -1.79 10.30 0.34
C ARG A 16 -2.16 8.85 0.03
N THR A 17 -2.61 8.55 -1.19
CA THR A 17 -2.88 7.18 -1.63
C THR A 17 -1.63 6.29 -1.57
N VAL A 18 -0.48 6.78 -2.03
CA VAL A 18 0.79 6.04 -1.91
C VAL A 18 1.14 5.77 -0.45
N MET A 19 1.04 6.78 0.43
CA MET A 19 1.32 6.61 1.85
C MET A 19 0.36 5.61 2.52
N THR A 20 -0.93 5.63 2.18
CA THR A 20 -1.90 4.65 2.68
C THR A 20 -1.51 3.24 2.25
N GLY A 21 -1.13 3.04 0.99
CA GLY A 21 -0.68 1.73 0.52
C GLY A 21 0.62 1.28 1.20
N LEU A 22 1.55 2.20 1.47
CA LEU A 22 2.78 1.92 2.22
C LEU A 22 2.45 1.49 3.66
N ALA A 23 1.60 2.23 4.36
CA ALA A 23 1.17 1.92 5.72
C ALA A 23 0.52 0.53 5.80
N LEU A 24 -0.38 0.21 4.86
CA LEU A 24 -1.03 -1.09 4.79
C LEU A 24 0.00 -2.22 4.57
N THR A 25 1.00 -1.98 3.73
CA THR A 25 2.09 -2.93 3.47
C THR A 25 2.91 -3.19 4.72
N MET A 26 3.30 -2.13 5.45
CA MET A 26 4.05 -2.27 6.70
C MET A 26 3.24 -3.00 7.78
N VAL A 27 1.94 -2.69 7.90
CA VAL A 27 1.04 -3.40 8.82
C VAL A 27 0.95 -4.89 8.48
N GLY A 28 0.80 -5.23 7.19
CA GLY A 28 0.80 -6.62 6.74
C GLY A 28 2.09 -7.36 7.08
N MET A 29 3.25 -6.73 6.87
CA MET A 29 4.55 -7.34 7.20
C MET A 29 4.77 -7.49 8.71
N LEU A 30 4.51 -6.42 9.48
CA LEU A 30 4.85 -6.40 10.91
C LEU A 30 3.87 -7.22 11.74
N LEU A 31 2.56 -7.03 11.55
CA LEU A 31 1.56 -7.74 12.34
C LEU A 31 1.39 -9.18 11.86
N CYS A 32 1.11 -9.38 10.56
CA CYS A 32 0.81 -10.73 10.07
C CYS A 32 2.08 -11.56 9.87
N GLY A 33 3.18 -10.95 9.40
CA GLY A 33 4.48 -11.63 9.34
C GLY A 33 5.04 -11.97 10.73
N GLY A 34 4.93 -11.04 11.69
CA GLY A 34 5.29 -11.30 13.09
C GLY A 34 4.45 -12.40 13.74
N ALA A 35 3.13 -12.39 13.51
CA ALA A 35 2.23 -13.44 13.98
C ALA A 35 2.54 -14.81 13.34
N ALA A 36 2.86 -14.85 12.04
CA ALA A 36 3.24 -16.09 11.36
C ALA A 36 4.50 -16.71 11.99
N ILE A 37 5.52 -15.89 12.29
CA ILE A 37 6.72 -16.34 12.98
C ILE A 37 6.39 -16.85 14.39
N ALA A 38 5.58 -16.11 15.15
CA ALA A 38 5.18 -16.50 16.50
C ALA A 38 4.43 -17.85 16.51
N PHE A 39 3.48 -18.05 15.58
CA PHE A 39 2.76 -19.31 15.44
C PHE A 39 3.68 -20.46 15.01
N GLN A 40 4.66 -20.18 14.14
CA GLN A 40 5.62 -21.19 13.72
C GLN A 40 6.52 -21.65 14.89
N VAL A 41 6.94 -20.73 15.76
CA VAL A 41 7.71 -21.02 16.98
C VAL A 41 6.86 -21.79 18.00
N ALA A 42 5.57 -21.48 18.10
CA ALA A 42 4.62 -22.18 18.98
C ALA A 42 4.18 -23.57 18.47
N GLY A 43 4.68 -24.02 17.31
CA GLY A 43 4.29 -25.29 16.70
C GLY A 43 2.91 -25.29 16.01
N LEU A 44 2.24 -24.13 15.95
CA LEU A 44 0.92 -23.94 15.33
C LEU A 44 1.07 -23.69 13.82
N ARG A 45 1.44 -24.74 13.08
CA ARG A 45 1.72 -24.65 11.64
C ARG A 45 0.55 -24.13 10.81
N GLU A 46 -0.68 -24.59 11.07
CA GLU A 46 -1.85 -24.14 10.32
C GLU A 46 -2.15 -22.65 10.54
N ALA A 47 -2.08 -22.19 11.79
CA ALA A 47 -2.25 -20.78 12.13
C ALA A 47 -1.15 -19.91 11.51
N GLY A 48 0.10 -20.39 11.48
CA GLY A 48 1.22 -19.73 10.83
C GLY A 48 1.02 -19.57 9.32
N LEU A 49 0.54 -20.61 8.64
CA LEU A 49 0.24 -20.57 7.21
C LEU A 49 -0.90 -19.60 6.88
N ILE A 50 -1.97 -19.60 7.69
CA ILE A 50 -3.09 -18.65 7.52
C ILE A 50 -2.59 -17.22 7.71
N ALA A 51 -1.83 -16.95 8.77
CA ALA A 51 -1.26 -15.62 9.03
C ALA A 51 -0.34 -15.15 7.90
N ALA A 52 0.51 -16.04 7.36
CA ALA A 52 1.36 -15.74 6.22
C ALA A 52 0.54 -15.46 4.95
N GLY A 53 -0.52 -16.22 4.70
CA GLY A 53 -1.44 -15.99 3.58
C GLY A 53 -2.14 -14.64 3.69
N VAL A 54 -2.65 -14.30 4.87
CA VAL A 54 -3.26 -12.97 5.13
C VAL A 54 -2.22 -11.87 4.95
N ALA A 55 -0.99 -12.05 5.43
CA ALA A 55 0.10 -11.10 5.24
C ALA A 55 0.33 -10.80 3.74
N MET A 56 0.38 -11.84 2.90
CA MET A 56 0.54 -11.67 1.46
C MET A 56 -0.61 -10.88 0.83
N VAL A 57 -1.86 -11.15 1.22
CA VAL A 57 -3.02 -10.43 0.69
C VAL A 57 -2.98 -8.95 1.08
N VAL A 58 -2.67 -8.65 2.34
CA VAL A 58 -2.59 -7.28 2.84
C VAL A 58 -1.45 -6.51 2.18
N VAL A 59 -0.27 -7.13 2.09
CA VAL A 59 0.90 -6.57 1.39
C VAL A 59 0.61 -6.35 -0.09
N GLY A 60 0.03 -7.34 -0.77
CA GLY A 60 -0.34 -7.23 -2.18
C GLY A 60 -1.33 -6.09 -2.43
N THR A 61 -2.32 -5.95 -1.56
CA THR A 61 -3.29 -4.83 -1.59
C THR A 61 -2.59 -3.48 -1.39
N GLY A 62 -1.69 -3.40 -0.42
CA GLY A 62 -0.92 -2.18 -0.15
C GLY A 62 -0.04 -1.77 -1.34
N VAL A 63 0.61 -2.73 -2.00
CA VAL A 63 1.39 -2.50 -3.22
C VAL A 63 0.50 -2.05 -4.37
N PHE A 64 -0.67 -2.66 -4.55
CA PHE A 64 -1.62 -2.26 -5.60
C PHE A 64 -2.11 -0.81 -5.42
N ILE A 65 -2.41 -0.41 -4.18
CA ILE A 65 -2.79 0.96 -3.83
C ILE A 65 -1.64 1.93 -4.13
N GLN A 66 -0.39 1.56 -3.80
CA GLN A 66 0.79 2.37 -4.13
C GLN A 66 0.94 2.57 -5.64
N ILE A 67 0.82 1.51 -6.43
CA ILE A 67 0.91 1.59 -7.91
C ILE A 67 -0.19 2.52 -8.45
N SER A 68 -1.41 2.40 -7.94
CA SER A 68 -2.53 3.28 -8.31
C SER A 68 -2.24 4.75 -7.98
N GLY A 69 -1.70 5.02 -6.78
CA GLY A 69 -1.28 6.35 -6.37
C GLY A 69 -0.15 6.92 -7.24
N VAL A 70 0.86 6.12 -7.58
CA VAL A 70 1.96 6.53 -8.47
C VAL A 70 1.46 6.83 -9.89
N ARG A 71 0.52 6.02 -10.41
CA ARG A 71 -0.12 6.30 -11.71
C ARG A 71 -0.89 7.61 -11.69
N ALA A 72 -1.66 7.87 -10.63
CA ALA A 72 -2.38 9.13 -10.45
C ALA A 72 -1.43 10.33 -10.34
N TYR A 73 -0.34 10.19 -9.59
CA TYR A 73 0.70 11.21 -9.47
C TYR A 73 1.34 11.53 -10.82
N ARG A 74 1.73 10.50 -11.59
CA ARG A 74 2.31 10.67 -12.94
C ARG A 74 1.33 11.33 -13.91
N ALA A 75 0.04 11.00 -13.83
CA ALA A 75 -0.99 11.63 -14.66
C ALA A 75 -1.16 13.12 -14.33
N ALA A 76 -1.17 13.48 -13.04
CA ALA A 76 -1.22 14.87 -12.59
C ALA A 76 0.03 15.66 -13.01
N HIS A 77 1.19 15.00 -13.06
CA HIS A 77 2.46 15.63 -13.42
C HIS A 77 2.71 15.76 -14.94
N LYS A 78 2.17 14.85 -15.77
CA LYS A 78 2.29 14.92 -17.25
C LYS A 78 1.38 15.99 -17.88
N GLY A 79 0.34 16.46 -17.18
CA GLY A 79 -0.49 17.58 -17.62
C GLY A 79 0.16 18.96 -17.53
N ASP A 80 1.50 19.02 -17.41
CA ASP A 80 2.30 20.24 -17.20
C ASP A 80 3.19 20.60 -18.40
N GLY A 81 3.25 19.73 -19.42
CA GLY A 81 4.12 19.89 -20.59
C GLY A 81 3.44 20.30 -21.89
N ARG A 82 2.21 20.80 -21.87
CA ARG A 82 1.52 21.36 -23.06
C ARG A 82 0.75 22.61 -22.68
#